data_AF-A0A2A4CTG1-F1
#
_entry.id   AF-A0A2A4CTG1-F1
#
_cell.length_a   1.000
_cell.length_b   1.000
_cell.length_c   1.000
_cell.angle_alpha   90.00
_cell.angle_beta   90.00
_cell.angle_gamma   90.00
#
_symmetry.space_group_name_H-M   'P 1'
#
loop_
_entity.id
_entity.type
_entity.pdbx_description
1 polymer ?
#
loop_
_entity_poly.entity_id
_entity_poly.type
_entity_poly.pdbx_seq_one_letter_code
_entity_poly.pdbx_strand_id
1 'polypeptide(L)'
;MTLDTAADYFGSGKFWFDATILTALASFVWSLIRRLTEIALFRIALRTKEIEVTFRARPDVPDELRALRCLMVRYGNDAYLHEMASDLERYHGRLRNRILPVTVSECEDGGRRVTLRIKLHKRLGTQFKFFVDVMGDPEPVIAYLGAHENVYDISLSPRPGQKKRIFFLVRDYPTITTIDGFENNMIWPV
;
A
#
# COMPACT_ATOMS: atom_id res chain seq x y z
N MET A 1 -26.17 1.60 67.24
CA MET A 1 -25.89 1.39 65.80
C MET A 1 -25.04 0.14 65.73
N THR A 2 -25.66 -1.00 65.45
CA THR A 2 -25.09 -2.34 65.66
C THR A 2 -24.13 -2.71 64.52
N LEU A 3 -23.10 -3.50 64.85
CA LEU A 3 -22.07 -4.00 63.92
C LEU A 3 -22.63 -4.73 62.68
N ASP A 4 -23.90 -5.17 62.73
CA ASP A 4 -24.58 -5.87 61.64
C ASP A 4 -24.89 -4.97 60.43
N THR A 5 -25.07 -3.65 60.62
CA THR A 5 -25.33 -2.75 59.48
C THR A 5 -24.07 -2.43 58.69
N ALA A 6 -22.88 -2.58 59.27
CA ALA A 6 -21.62 -2.43 58.55
C ALA A 6 -21.35 -3.62 57.63
N ALA A 7 -21.68 -4.84 58.07
CA ALA A 7 -21.46 -6.06 57.30
C ALA A 7 -22.27 -6.10 55.98
N ASP A 8 -23.52 -5.61 55.99
CA ASP A 8 -24.36 -5.51 54.80
C ASP A 8 -23.91 -4.43 53.79
N TYR A 9 -23.32 -3.33 54.28
CA TYR A 9 -22.71 -2.32 53.41
C TYR A 9 -21.39 -2.79 52.78
N PHE A 10 -20.60 -3.58 53.50
CA PHE A 10 -19.39 -4.20 52.93
C PHE A 10 -19.70 -5.34 51.96
N GLY A 11 -20.76 -6.12 52.19
CA GLY A 11 -21.25 -7.16 51.26
C GLY A 11 -21.80 -6.58 49.96
N SER A 12 -22.58 -5.50 50.04
CA SER A 12 -23.12 -4.81 48.86
C SER A 12 -22.04 -4.03 48.09
N GLY A 13 -21.17 -3.27 48.78
CA GLY A 13 -20.10 -2.50 48.13
C GLY A 13 -19.08 -3.38 47.39
N LYS A 14 -18.69 -4.51 47.98
CA LYS A 14 -17.81 -5.49 47.33
C LYS A 14 -18.48 -6.14 46.12
N PHE A 15 -19.76 -6.50 46.24
CA PHE A 15 -20.54 -7.07 45.14
C PHE A 15 -20.65 -6.11 43.93
N TRP A 16 -20.94 -4.83 44.17
CA TRP A 16 -21.02 -3.83 43.11
C TRP A 16 -19.65 -3.55 42.47
N PHE A 17 -18.57 -3.56 43.25
CA PHE A 17 -17.21 -3.40 42.75
C PHE A 17 -16.79 -4.60 41.88
N ASP A 18 -17.06 -5.82 42.35
CA ASP A 18 -16.77 -7.06 41.62
C ASP A 18 -17.59 -7.14 40.32
N ALA A 19 -18.86 -6.74 40.34
CA ALA A 19 -19.72 -6.66 39.15
C ALA A 19 -19.22 -5.62 38.14
N THR A 20 -18.73 -4.47 38.62
CA THR A 20 -18.16 -3.42 37.75
C THR A 20 -16.87 -3.89 37.07
N ILE A 21 -15.99 -4.57 37.83
CA ILE A 21 -14.77 -5.16 37.29
C ILE A 21 -15.09 -6.24 36.25
N LEU A 22 -16.04 -7.14 36.54
CA LEU A 22 -16.49 -8.17 35.61
C LEU A 22 -17.08 -7.58 34.32
N THR A 23 -17.88 -6.52 34.43
CA THR A 23 -18.48 -5.85 33.26
C THR A 23 -17.42 -5.13 32.43
N ALA A 24 -16.43 -4.50 33.08
CA ALA A 24 -15.31 -3.87 32.40
C ALA A 24 -14.42 -4.90 31.69
N LEU A 25 -14.12 -6.03 32.34
CA LEU A 25 -13.40 -7.16 31.76
C LEU A 25 -14.16 -7.76 30.56
N ALA A 26 -15.46 -8.01 30.71
CA ALA A 26 -16.30 -8.53 29.64
C ALA A 26 -16.34 -7.57 28.45
N SER A 27 -16.47 -6.27 28.70
CA SER A 27 -16.45 -5.23 27.65
C SER A 27 -15.10 -5.15 26.95
N PHE A 28 -14.00 -5.27 27.71
CA PHE A 28 -12.65 -5.28 27.16
C PHE A 28 -12.41 -6.52 26.31
N VAL A 29 -12.76 -7.70 26.81
CA VAL A 29 -12.67 -8.98 26.08
C VAL A 29 -13.53 -8.94 24.82
N TRP A 30 -14.76 -8.43 24.91
CA TRP A 30 -15.64 -8.28 23.76
C TRP A 30 -15.05 -7.33 22.70
N SER A 31 -14.49 -6.20 23.12
CA SER A 31 -13.78 -5.27 22.24
C SER A 31 -12.58 -5.94 21.56
N LEU A 32 -11.83 -6.75 22.30
CA LEU A 32 -10.68 -7.50 21.78
C LEU A 32 -11.12 -8.54 20.75
N ILE A 33 -12.14 -9.34 21.07
CA ILE A 33 -12.70 -10.35 20.16
C ILE A 33 -13.22 -9.67 18.90
N ARG A 34 -14.01 -8.59 19.02
CA ARG A 34 -14.52 -7.83 17.88
C ARG A 34 -13.37 -7.33 16.99
N ARG A 35 -12.31 -6.77 17.56
CA ARG A 35 -11.12 -6.36 16.80
C ARG A 35 -10.44 -7.53 16.09
N LEU A 36 -10.31 -8.67 16.76
CA LEU A 36 -9.69 -9.86 16.17
C LEU A 36 -10.55 -10.44 15.03
N THR A 37 -11.87 -10.48 15.21
CA THR A 37 -12.82 -10.92 14.19
C THR A 37 -12.82 -9.95 13.00
N GLU A 38 -12.81 -8.64 13.25
CA GLU A 38 -12.65 -7.64 12.20
C GLU A 38 -11.33 -7.84 11.44
N ILE A 39 -10.21 -8.11 12.11
CA ILE A 39 -8.90 -8.42 11.49
C ILE A 39 -8.93 -9.75 10.71
N ALA A 40 -9.64 -10.77 11.20
CA ALA A 40 -9.74 -12.07 10.54
C ALA A 40 -10.63 -12.01 9.29
N LEU A 41 -11.83 -11.44 9.41
CA LEU A 41 -12.71 -11.14 8.28
C LEU A 41 -12.01 -10.21 7.28
N PHE A 42 -11.21 -9.26 7.75
CA PHE A 42 -10.35 -8.38 6.96
C PHE A 42 -9.29 -9.15 6.16
N ARG A 43 -8.63 -10.17 6.74
CA ARG A 43 -7.68 -11.02 6.00
C ARG A 43 -8.38 -11.88 4.96
N ILE A 44 -9.59 -12.34 5.27
CA ILE A 44 -10.42 -13.12 4.35
C ILE A 44 -10.97 -12.23 3.22
N ALA A 45 -11.32 -10.99 3.51
CA ALA A 45 -11.78 -9.98 2.55
C ALA A 45 -10.64 -9.43 1.68
N LEU A 46 -9.42 -9.38 2.22
CA LEU A 46 -8.15 -9.18 1.50
C LEU A 46 -7.80 -10.40 0.63
N ARG A 47 -8.74 -10.83 -0.21
CA ARG A 47 -8.43 -11.71 -1.32
C ARG A 47 -7.53 -10.93 -2.29
N THR A 48 -6.25 -10.81 -1.98
CA THR A 48 -5.29 -10.16 -2.85
C THR A 48 -4.89 -11.12 -3.94
N LYS A 49 -4.94 -10.69 -5.20
CA LYS A 49 -4.43 -11.47 -6.33
C LYS A 49 -3.04 -10.95 -6.67
N GLU A 50 -2.07 -11.82 -6.91
CA GLU A 50 -0.79 -11.38 -7.45
C GLU A 50 -0.91 -11.28 -8.97
N ILE A 51 -0.50 -10.12 -9.50
CA ILE A 51 -0.43 -9.87 -10.94
C ILE A 51 1.02 -9.63 -11.30
N GLU A 52 1.44 -10.23 -12.41
CA GLU A 52 2.76 -10.04 -12.97
C GLU A 52 2.71 -8.91 -14.01
N VAL A 53 3.53 -7.89 -13.78
CA VAL A 53 3.79 -6.83 -14.73
C VAL A 53 5.13 -7.12 -15.38
N THR A 54 5.14 -7.30 -16.70
CA THR A 54 6.37 -7.59 -17.45
C THR A 54 6.62 -6.57 -18.52
N PHE A 55 7.86 -6.10 -18.64
CA PHE A 55 8.30 -5.35 -19.82
C PHE A 55 9.72 -5.70 -20.23
N ARG A 56 10.04 -5.43 -21.50
CA ARG A 56 11.36 -5.66 -22.07
C ARG A 56 12.22 -4.41 -21.89
N ALA A 57 13.36 -4.57 -21.24
CA ALA A 57 14.39 -3.54 -21.16
C ALA A 57 15.26 -3.57 -22.43
N ARG A 58 15.66 -2.39 -22.88
CA ARG A 58 16.58 -2.22 -23.99
C ARG A 58 18.02 -2.61 -23.59
N PRO A 59 18.88 -3.00 -24.54
CA PRO A 59 20.25 -3.42 -24.26
C PRO A 59 21.19 -2.26 -23.87
N ASP A 60 20.85 -1.03 -24.24
CA ASP A 60 21.63 0.20 -24.07
C ASP A 60 21.43 0.83 -22.67
N VAL A 61 21.59 0.04 -21.61
CA VAL A 61 21.38 0.52 -20.23
C VAL A 61 22.49 1.50 -19.80
N PRO A 62 22.17 2.73 -19.38
CA PRO A 62 23.16 3.71 -18.92
C PRO A 62 23.78 3.33 -17.57
N ASP A 63 25.05 3.68 -17.36
CA ASP A 63 25.82 3.34 -16.15
C ASP A 63 25.30 4.07 -14.89
N GLU A 64 24.62 5.20 -15.07
CA GLU A 64 24.01 5.99 -14.01
C GLU A 64 22.79 5.30 -13.37
N LEU A 65 22.17 4.35 -14.08
CA LEU A 65 21.02 3.58 -13.60
C LEU A 65 21.48 2.53 -12.59
N ARG A 66 21.13 2.73 -11.31
CA ARG A 66 21.54 1.82 -10.23
C ARG A 66 20.53 0.74 -9.91
N ALA A 67 19.25 1.12 -9.81
CA ALA A 67 18.21 0.20 -9.42
C ALA A 67 16.86 0.63 -9.99
N LEU A 68 16.16 -0.32 -10.59
CA LEU A 68 14.76 -0.18 -10.95
C LEU A 68 13.89 -0.76 -9.83
N ARG A 69 12.87 0.00 -9.42
CA ARG A 69 11.96 -0.36 -8.34
C ARG A 69 10.54 0.07 -8.68
N CYS A 70 9.58 -0.53 -7.99
CA CYS A 70 8.19 -0.10 -8.06
C CYS A 70 7.74 0.43 -6.70
N LEU A 71 7.06 1.56 -6.70
CA LEU A 71 6.39 2.13 -5.54
C LEU A 71 4.90 1.77 -5.62
N MET A 72 4.44 0.92 -4.71
CA MET A 72 3.01 0.72 -4.48
C MET A 72 2.52 1.85 -3.57
N VAL A 73 1.69 2.73 -4.12
CA VAL A 73 1.24 3.95 -3.44
C VAL A 73 0.17 3.59 -2.42
N ARG A 74 -0.92 2.95 -2.86
CA ARG A 74 -2.06 2.54 -2.02
C ARG A 74 -3.03 1.63 -2.78
N TYR A 75 -4.08 1.19 -2.09
CA TYR A 75 -5.25 0.56 -2.71
C TYR A 75 -6.36 1.57 -2.94
N GLY A 76 -7.17 1.39 -3.97
CA GLY A 76 -8.29 2.30 -4.24
C GLY A 76 -7.88 3.57 -4.98
N ASN A 77 -8.90 4.34 -5.36
CA ASN A 77 -8.75 5.68 -5.87
C ASN A 77 -9.33 6.71 -4.92
N ASP A 78 -8.91 7.97 -5.05
CA ASP A 78 -9.35 9.04 -4.15
C ASP A 78 -10.86 9.24 -4.16
N ALA A 79 -11.46 9.29 -5.35
CA ALA A 79 -12.90 9.53 -5.50
C ALA A 79 -13.73 8.50 -4.73
N TYR A 80 -13.44 7.21 -4.93
CA TYR A 80 -14.09 6.11 -4.23
C TYR A 80 -13.84 6.16 -2.71
N LEU A 81 -12.58 6.37 -2.31
CA LEU A 81 -12.22 6.42 -0.89
C LEU A 81 -12.89 7.58 -0.15
N HIS A 82 -13.12 8.70 -0.82
CA HIS A 82 -13.77 9.85 -0.22
C HIS A 82 -15.28 9.69 -0.14
N GLU A 83 -15.93 9.28 -1.24
CA GLU A 83 -17.38 9.38 -1.39
C GLU A 83 -18.14 8.11 -1.00
N MET A 84 -17.58 6.93 -1.28
CA MET A 84 -18.34 5.68 -1.26
C MET A 84 -17.75 4.58 -0.38
N ALA A 85 -16.50 4.73 0.05
CA ALA A 85 -15.83 3.74 0.86
C ALA A 85 -16.36 3.73 2.30
N SER A 86 -16.60 2.54 2.81
CA SER A 86 -16.75 2.31 4.25
C SER A 86 -15.48 2.72 5.01
N ASP A 87 -15.60 2.98 6.32
CA ASP A 87 -14.44 3.33 7.16
C ASP A 87 -13.32 2.28 7.11
N LEU A 88 -13.70 1.01 6.94
CA LEU A 88 -12.76 -0.10 6.76
C LEU A 88 -11.99 0.04 5.44
N GLU A 89 -12.68 0.30 4.32
CA GLU A 89 -12.06 0.48 3.01
C GLU A 89 -11.17 1.71 2.96
N ARG A 90 -11.58 2.81 3.61
CA ARG A 90 -10.74 4.00 3.82
C ARG A 90 -9.46 3.66 4.55
N TYR A 91 -9.54 2.85 5.60
CA TYR A 91 -8.35 2.38 6.32
C TYR A 91 -7.41 1.55 5.41
N HIS A 92 -7.95 0.72 4.52
CA HIS A 92 -7.14 -0.06 3.57
C HIS A 92 -6.48 0.79 2.50
N GLY A 93 -7.24 1.73 1.96
CA GLY A 93 -6.83 2.65 0.89
C GLY A 93 -5.98 3.82 1.36
N ARG A 94 -5.66 3.87 2.66
CA ARG A 94 -4.67 4.82 3.18
C ARG A 94 -3.36 4.71 2.40
N LEU A 95 -2.66 5.83 2.28
CA LEU A 95 -1.33 5.92 1.69
C LEU A 95 -0.38 4.91 2.37
N ARG A 96 0.35 4.12 1.58
CA ARG A 96 1.31 3.11 2.07
C ARG A 96 2.73 3.36 1.59
N ASN A 97 2.91 3.80 0.35
CA ASN A 97 4.21 4.05 -0.27
C ASN A 97 5.21 2.91 -0.04
N ARG A 98 4.78 1.68 -0.35
CA ARG A 98 5.60 0.47 -0.18
C ARG A 98 6.47 0.25 -1.41
N ILE A 99 7.78 0.14 -1.21
CA ILE A 99 8.71 -0.24 -2.27
C ILE A 99 8.61 -1.76 -2.49
N LEU A 100 8.39 -2.15 -3.74
CA LEU A 100 8.36 -3.54 -4.20
C LEU A 100 9.64 -3.83 -5.01
N PRO A 101 10.30 -4.97 -4.75
CA PRO A 101 11.43 -5.39 -5.55
C PRO A 101 10.97 -5.78 -6.95
N VAL A 102 11.84 -5.52 -7.92
CA VAL A 102 11.65 -5.89 -9.32
C VAL A 102 12.67 -6.98 -9.65
N THR A 103 12.23 -8.02 -10.33
CA THR A 103 13.09 -9.11 -10.78
C THR A 103 13.49 -8.84 -12.22
N VAL A 104 14.78 -8.95 -12.53
CA VAL A 104 15.27 -8.83 -13.91
C VAL A 104 15.82 -10.20 -14.31
N SER A 105 15.27 -10.77 -15.37
CA SER A 105 15.72 -12.04 -15.96
C SER A 105 16.23 -11.81 -17.37
N GLU A 106 17.27 -12.53 -17.77
CA GLU A 106 17.73 -12.54 -19.16
C GLU A 106 16.77 -13.37 -20.02
N CYS A 107 16.49 -12.87 -21.22
CA CYS A 107 15.75 -13.60 -22.25
C CYS A 107 16.74 -14.31 -23.18
N GLU A 108 16.28 -15.40 -23.82
CA GLU A 108 17.07 -16.17 -24.79
C GLU A 108 17.55 -15.34 -25.99
N ASP A 109 16.88 -14.23 -26.28
CA ASP A 109 17.21 -13.31 -27.37
C ASP A 109 18.18 -12.18 -26.96
N GLY A 110 18.83 -12.30 -25.79
CA GLY A 110 19.75 -11.29 -25.26
C GLY A 110 19.06 -10.03 -24.72
N GLY A 111 17.72 -9.97 -24.74
CA GLY A 111 16.96 -8.94 -24.04
C GLY A 111 16.91 -9.17 -22.53
N ARG A 112 16.58 -8.12 -21.78
CA ARG A 112 16.27 -8.26 -20.34
C ARG A 112 14.77 -8.13 -20.13
N ARG A 113 14.16 -9.09 -19.42
CA ARG A 113 12.77 -9.02 -18.99
C ARG A 113 12.71 -8.55 -17.55
N VAL A 114 11.94 -7.50 -17.34
CA VAL A 114 11.65 -6.95 -16.03
C VAL A 114 10.31 -7.50 -15.59
N THR A 115 10.29 -8.24 -14.49
CA THR A 115 9.11 -8.85 -13.89
C THR A 115 8.85 -8.24 -12.51
N LEU A 116 7.61 -7.82 -12.27
CA LEU A 116 7.16 -7.32 -10.98
C LEU A 116 5.88 -8.04 -10.55
N ARG A 117 5.88 -8.52 -9.30
CA ARG A 117 4.68 -9.10 -8.67
C ARG A 117 4.01 -8.07 -7.77
N ILE A 118 2.82 -7.60 -8.17
CA ILE A 118 2.02 -6.65 -7.39
C ILE A 118 0.83 -7.36 -6.77
N LYS A 119 0.56 -7.08 -5.49
CA LYS A 119 -0.68 -7.51 -4.82
C LYS A 119 -1.82 -6.57 -5.23
N LEU A 120 -2.82 -7.12 -5.91
CA LEU A 120 -4.05 -6.46 -6.30
C LEU A 120 -5.12 -6.64 -5.22
N HIS A 121 -5.73 -5.53 -4.77
CA HIS A 121 -6.92 -5.62 -3.92
C HIS A 121 -8.18 -5.89 -4.76
N LYS A 122 -8.82 -7.06 -4.57
CA LYS A 122 -9.98 -7.49 -5.38
C LYS A 122 -11.18 -6.55 -5.43
N ARG A 123 -11.31 -5.60 -4.49
CA ARG A 123 -12.41 -4.61 -4.48
C ARG A 123 -12.01 -3.19 -4.80
N LEU A 124 -10.76 -2.83 -4.50
CA LEU A 124 -10.31 -1.42 -4.54
C LEU A 124 -9.38 -1.17 -5.72
N GLY A 125 -8.72 -2.21 -6.24
CA GLY A 125 -7.59 -2.04 -7.13
C GLY A 125 -6.34 -1.54 -6.41
N THR A 126 -5.27 -1.34 -7.16
CA THR A 126 -3.94 -0.96 -6.63
C THR A 126 -3.31 0.13 -7.47
N GLN A 127 -2.88 1.21 -6.83
CA GLN A 127 -2.09 2.28 -7.43
C GLN A 127 -0.60 2.02 -7.27
N PHE A 128 0.15 2.20 -8.35
CA PHE A 128 1.59 2.00 -8.37
C PHE A 128 2.29 2.94 -9.35
N LYS A 129 3.59 3.17 -9.15
CA LYS A 129 4.45 3.97 -10.03
C LYS A 129 5.84 3.37 -10.05
N PHE A 130 6.49 3.33 -11.20
CA PHE A 130 7.87 2.89 -11.28
C PHE A 130 8.84 4.02 -10.98
N PHE A 131 10.01 3.68 -10.45
CA PHE A 131 11.09 4.63 -10.30
C PHE A 131 12.46 3.96 -10.47
N VAL A 132 13.42 4.74 -10.96
CA VAL A 132 14.83 4.39 -10.99
C VAL A 132 15.60 5.26 -10.01
N ASP A 133 16.45 4.62 -9.21
CA ASP A 133 17.48 5.32 -8.43
C ASP A 133 18.68 5.60 -9.36
N VAL A 134 19.09 6.87 -9.44
CA VAL A 134 20.14 7.36 -10.34
C VAL A 134 21.29 7.97 -9.55
N MET A 135 22.52 7.73 -10.03
CA MET A 135 23.74 8.35 -9.52
C MET A 135 24.37 9.22 -10.59
N GLY A 136 24.63 10.49 -10.28
CA GLY A 136 25.22 11.43 -11.22
C GLY A 136 24.17 12.19 -12.03
N ASP A 137 24.31 12.16 -13.36
CA ASP A 137 23.47 12.90 -14.30
C ASP A 137 22.19 12.10 -14.65
N PRO A 138 20.98 12.65 -14.41
CA PRO A 138 19.74 11.92 -14.74
C PRO A 138 19.40 11.89 -16.23
N GLU A 139 19.95 12.78 -17.03
CA GLU A 139 19.62 13.01 -18.44
C GLU A 139 19.80 11.77 -19.32
N PRO A 140 20.92 11.01 -19.23
CA PRO A 140 21.07 9.74 -19.96
C PRO A 140 19.99 8.72 -19.61
N VAL A 141 19.59 8.66 -18.33
CA VAL A 141 18.56 7.75 -17.85
C VAL A 141 17.17 8.19 -18.33
N ILE A 142 16.88 9.50 -18.35
CA ILE A 142 15.65 10.05 -18.91
C ILE A 142 15.54 9.72 -20.40
N ALA A 143 16.63 9.90 -21.16
CA ALA A 143 16.67 9.57 -22.58
C ALA A 143 16.46 8.06 -22.83
N TYR A 144 17.12 7.21 -22.04
CA TYR A 144 16.94 5.76 -22.08
C TYR A 144 15.49 5.35 -21.81
N LEU A 145 14.87 5.90 -20.75
CA LEU A 145 13.47 5.62 -20.42
C LEU A 145 12.52 6.14 -21.51
N GLY A 146 12.77 7.33 -22.05
CA GLY A 146 11.95 7.92 -23.12
C GLY A 146 12.03 7.17 -24.45
N ALA A 147 13.07 6.37 -24.64
CA ALA A 147 13.23 5.51 -25.82
C ALA A 147 12.45 4.19 -25.74
N HIS A 148 11.75 3.91 -24.63
CA HIS A 148 10.86 2.75 -24.50
C HIS A 148 9.44 3.13 -24.94
N GLU A 149 8.84 2.35 -25.85
CA GLU A 149 7.49 2.61 -26.34
C GLU A 149 6.43 2.57 -25.24
N ASN A 150 6.63 1.68 -24.26
CA ASN A 150 5.68 1.42 -23.18
C ASN A 150 5.88 2.33 -21.96
N VAL A 151 6.83 3.26 -21.97
CA VAL A 151 7.07 4.21 -20.88
C VAL A 151 6.50 5.59 -21.23
N TYR A 152 5.92 6.27 -20.24
CA TYR A 152 5.45 7.66 -20.38
C TYR A 152 5.52 8.39 -19.02
N ASP A 153 5.24 9.70 -19.04
CA ASP A 153 5.23 10.58 -17.86
C ASP A 153 6.50 10.47 -16.99
N ILE A 154 7.64 10.72 -17.62
CA ILE A 154 8.94 10.68 -16.96
C ILE A 154 9.12 11.98 -16.17
N SER A 155 9.25 11.87 -14.85
CA SER A 155 9.38 13.00 -13.95
C SER A 155 10.51 12.81 -12.96
N LEU A 156 11.29 13.87 -12.75
CA LEU A 156 12.30 13.88 -11.70
C LEU A 156 11.62 14.06 -10.34
N SER A 157 12.13 13.38 -9.32
CA SER A 157 11.73 13.63 -7.93
C SER A 157 11.93 15.12 -7.59
N PRO A 158 10.88 15.83 -7.14
CA PRO A 158 10.98 17.24 -6.79
C PRO A 158 11.78 17.48 -5.49
N ARG A 159 12.02 16.43 -4.69
CA ARG A 159 12.75 16.56 -3.43
C ARG A 159 14.27 16.61 -3.67
N PRO A 160 14.96 17.68 -3.24
CA PRO A 160 16.41 17.72 -3.27
C PRO A 160 16.98 16.70 -2.28
N GLY A 161 17.93 15.89 -2.75
CA GLY A 161 18.59 14.87 -1.94
C GLY A 161 19.70 14.16 -2.73
N GLN A 162 20.55 13.39 -2.03
CA GLN A 162 21.68 12.68 -2.64
C GLN A 162 21.25 11.59 -3.65
N LYS A 163 20.06 11.00 -3.48
CA LYS A 163 19.53 10.00 -4.41
C LYS A 163 18.53 10.66 -5.34
N LYS A 164 18.96 10.91 -6.58
CA LYS A 164 18.06 11.36 -7.64
C LYS A 164 17.18 10.18 -8.03
N ARG A 165 15.86 10.39 -8.01
CA ARG A 165 14.89 9.40 -8.46
C ARG A 165 14.17 9.94 -9.67
N ILE A 166 14.06 9.12 -10.70
CA ILE A 166 13.22 9.40 -11.85
C ILE A 166 12.02 8.46 -11.74
N PHE A 167 10.83 9.04 -11.69
CA PHE A 167 9.57 8.31 -11.71
C PHE A 167 9.06 8.23 -13.14
N PHE A 168 8.36 7.15 -13.46
CA PHE A 168 7.72 6.98 -14.76
C PHE A 168 6.51 6.05 -14.66
N LEU A 169 5.66 6.11 -15.67
CA LEU A 169 4.46 5.30 -15.82
C LEU A 169 4.56 4.37 -17.04
N VAL A 170 3.77 3.31 -17.04
CA VAL A 170 3.75 2.27 -18.10
C VAL A 170 2.42 2.23 -18.84
N ARG A 171 2.45 2.29 -20.18
CA ARG A 171 1.27 2.53 -21.05
C ARG A 171 0.20 1.45 -20.96
N ASP A 172 0.58 0.23 -20.63
CA ASP A 172 -0.33 -0.93 -20.56
C ASP A 172 -1.35 -0.83 -19.42
N TYR A 173 -1.22 0.18 -18.55
CA TYR A 173 -2.07 0.36 -17.39
C TYR A 173 -2.71 1.74 -17.38
N PRO A 174 -4.00 1.84 -17.01
CA PRO A 174 -4.69 3.12 -16.91
C PRO A 174 -4.02 4.03 -15.89
N THR A 175 -4.09 5.34 -16.12
CA THR A 175 -3.67 6.37 -15.17
C THR A 175 -4.77 6.74 -14.21
N ILE A 176 -4.36 7.23 -13.05
CA ILE A 176 -5.23 7.98 -12.18
C ILE A 176 -4.48 9.13 -11.51
N THR A 177 -5.10 10.30 -11.52
CA THR A 177 -4.60 11.49 -10.85
C THR A 177 -5.08 11.46 -9.39
N THR A 178 -4.15 11.65 -8.47
CA THR A 178 -4.48 11.81 -7.05
C THR A 178 -4.99 13.22 -6.75
N ILE A 179 -5.66 13.43 -5.62
CA ILE A 179 -6.07 14.77 -5.15
C ILE A 179 -4.88 15.75 -5.09
N ASP A 180 -3.69 15.25 -4.75
CA ASP A 180 -2.46 16.05 -4.71
C ASP A 180 -1.85 16.36 -6.10
N GLY A 181 -2.53 15.98 -7.19
CA GLY A 181 -2.10 16.22 -8.57
C GLY A 181 -1.07 15.24 -9.15
N PHE A 182 -0.68 14.19 -8.41
CA PHE A 182 0.24 13.17 -8.92
C PHE A 182 -0.47 12.12 -9.77
N GLU A 183 0.13 11.73 -10.88
CA GLU A 183 -0.35 10.61 -11.71
C GLU A 183 0.33 9.30 -11.33
N ASN A 184 -0.49 8.24 -11.23
CA ASN A 184 -0.05 6.87 -10.95
C ASN A 184 -0.71 5.88 -11.91
N ASN A 185 -0.04 4.75 -12.17
CA ASN A 185 -0.69 3.62 -12.84
C ASN A 185 -1.67 2.96 -11.87
N MET A 186 -2.78 2.47 -12.41
CA MET A 186 -3.84 1.80 -11.67
C MET A 186 -4.08 0.40 -12.24
N ILE A 187 -4.16 -0.59 -11.36
CA ILE A 187 -4.75 -1.88 -11.70
C ILE A 187 -6.13 -1.94 -11.05
N TRP A 188 -7.17 -2.01 -11.88
CA TRP A 188 -8.54 -2.13 -11.40
C TRP A 188 -8.81 -3.50 -10.77
N PRO A 189 -9.76 -3.59 -9.83
CA PRO A 189 -10.19 -4.87 -9.26
C PRO A 189 -10.69 -5.80 -10.37
N VAL A 190 -10.40 -7.11 -10.22
CA VAL A 190 -10.81 -8.21 -11.12
C VAL A 190 -11.59 -9.25 -10.33
#